data_AF-A0A523ZL73-F1
#
_entry.id   AF-A0A523ZL73-F1
#
_cell.length_a   1.000
_cell.length_b   1.000
_cell.length_c   1.000
_cell.angle_alpha   90.00
_cell.angle_beta   90.00
_cell.angle_gamma   90.00
#
_symmetry.space_group_name_H-M   'P 1'
#
loop_
_entity.id
_entity.type
_entity.pdbx_description
1 polymer ?
#
loop_
_entity_poly.entity_id
_entity_poly.type
_entity_poly.pdbx_seq_one_letter_code
_entity_poly.pdbx_strand_id
1 'polypeptide(L)' 'MLTRLGQRTGLPCNPHTFRRTFASNLHRSGIDIEHIMRLGGWESLDMVFRYTRSVKFEDSLKHYQALLQ' A
#
# COMPACT_ATOMS: atom_id res chain seq x y z
N MET A 1 -12.48 -0.97 -18.54
CA MET A 1 -11.28 -1.79 -18.26
C MET A 1 -11.41 -2.56 -16.94
N LEU A 2 -11.56 -1.88 -15.79
CA LEU A 2 -11.63 -2.54 -14.48
C LEU A 2 -12.79 -3.52 -14.31
N THR A 3 -13.96 -3.25 -14.89
CA THR A 3 -15.10 -4.19 -14.91
C THR A 3 -14.75 -5.51 -15.58
N ARG A 4 -14.06 -5.47 -16.73
CA ARG A 4 -13.62 -6.68 -17.45
C ARG A 4 -12.57 -7.45 -16.64
N LEU A 5 -11.69 -6.73 -15.94
CA LEU A 5 -10.70 -7.36 -15.06
C LEU A 5 -11.40 -8.06 -13.88
N GLY A 6 -12.37 -7.40 -13.24
CA GLY A 6 -13.16 -8.01 -12.16
C GLY A 6 -13.95 -9.24 -12.60
N GLN A 7 -14.54 -9.22 -13.79
CA GLN A 7 -15.20 -10.39 -14.37
C GLN A 7 -14.23 -11.55 -14.62
N ARG A 8 -13.00 -11.27 -15.06
CA ARG A 8 -11.99 -12.29 -15.34
C ARG A 8 -11.36 -12.89 -14.10
N THR A 9 -11.19 -12.11 -13.03
CA THR A 9 -10.52 -12.54 -11.80
C THR A 9 -11.49 -13.00 -10.71
N GLY A 10 -12.77 -12.62 -10.80
CA GLY A 10 -13.74 -12.79 -9.71
C GLY A 10 -13.48 -11.89 -8.51
N LEU A 11 -12.53 -10.94 -8.61
CA LEU A 11 -12.14 -10.06 -7.51
C LEU A 11 -12.69 -8.64 -7.68
N PRO A 12 -13.00 -7.92 -6.58
CA PRO A 12 -13.37 -6.51 -6.65
C PRO A 12 -12.27 -5.67 -7.30
N CYS A 13 -12.56 -5.16 -8.50
CA CYS A 13 -11.64 -4.33 -9.29
C CYS A 13 -12.23 -2.93 -9.44
N ASN A 14 -12.03 -2.05 -8.46
CA ASN A 14 -12.45 -0.64 -8.52
C ASN A 14 -11.28 0.29 -8.21
N PRO A 15 -11.30 1.55 -8.68
CA PRO A 15 -10.17 2.49 -8.52
C PRO A 15 -9.70 2.66 -7.08
N HIS A 16 -10.65 2.71 -6.12
CA HIS A 16 -10.33 2.89 -4.71
C HIS A 16 -9.55 1.70 -4.14
N THR A 17 -9.95 0.47 -4.48
CA THR A 17 -9.23 -0.75 -4.07
C THR A 17 -7.80 -0.76 -4.59
N PHE A 18 -7.59 -0.39 -5.87
CA PHE A 18 -6.23 -0.29 -6.42
C PHE A 18 -5.38 0.75 -5.71
N ARG A 19 -5.94 1.95 -5.44
CA ARG A 19 -5.23 3.04 -4.76
C ARG A 19 -4.86 2.67 -3.32
N ARG A 20 -5.75 1.98 -2.60
CA ARG A 20 -5.45 1.42 -1.27
C ARG A 20 -4.35 0.39 -1.33
N THR A 21 -4.46 -0.59 -2.23
CA THR A 21 -3.47 -1.68 -2.36
C THR A 21 -2.09 -1.14 -2.75
N PHE A 22 -2.04 -0.11 -3.60
CA PHE A 22 -0.81 0.60 -3.93
C PHE A 22 -0.12 1.15 -2.67
N ALA A 23 -0.82 1.94 -1.85
CA ALA A 23 -0.25 2.50 -0.62
C ALA A 23 0.22 1.41 0.36
N SER A 24 -0.61 0.39 0.59
CA SER A 24 -0.27 -0.71 1.51
C SER A 24 0.94 -1.53 1.03
N ASN A 25 1.09 -1.75 -0.28
CA ASN A 25 2.22 -2.50 -0.82
C ASN A 25 3.52 -1.70 -0.72
N LEU A 26 3.51 -0.41 -1.10
CA LEU A 26 4.71 0.42 -0.97
C LEU A 26 5.18 0.52 0.48
N HIS A 27 4.25 0.67 1.41
CA HIS A 27 4.60 0.72 2.83
C HIS A 27 5.18 -0.60 3.34
N ARG A 28 4.61 -1.75 2.93
CA ARG A 28 5.17 -3.08 3.26
C ARG A 28 6.56 -3.29 2.66
N SER A 29 6.85 -2.68 1.51
CA SER A 29 8.18 -2.64 0.89
C SER A 29 9.15 -1.67 1.56
N GLY A 30 8.75 -0.99 2.64
CA GLY A 30 9.61 -0.09 3.41
C GLY A 30 9.69 1.34 2.84
N ILE A 31 8.83 1.70 1.87
CA ILE A 31 8.79 3.08 1.38
C ILE A 31 8.17 3.97 2.44
N ASP A 32 8.82 5.11 2.65
CA ASP A 32 8.38 6.15 3.57
C ASP A 32 7.03 6.78 3.15
N ILE A 33 6.24 7.18 4.16
CA ILE A 33 4.85 7.62 3.99
C ILE A 33 4.75 8.93 3.21
N GLU A 34 5.72 9.84 3.35
CA GLU A 34 5.76 11.10 2.59
C GLU A 34 5.96 10.83 1.10
N HIS A 35 6.83 9.87 0.77
CA HIS A 35 7.04 9.43 -0.60
C HIS A 35 5.79 8.76 -1.19
N ILE A 36 5.12 7.91 -0.42
CA ILE A 36 3.86 7.28 -0.84
C ILE A 36 2.80 8.34 -1.12
N MET A 37 2.68 9.35 -0.26
CA MET A 37 1.74 10.46 -0.44
C MET A 37 1.99 11.19 -1.76
N ARG A 38 3.24 11.55 -2.05
CA ARG A 38 3.63 12.23 -3.30
C ARG A 38 3.38 11.34 -4.52
N LEU A 39 3.78 10.07 -4.47
CA LEU A 39 3.65 9.14 -5.60
C LEU A 39 2.19 8.85 -5.98
N GLY A 40 1.30 8.68 -5.00
CA GLY A 40 -0.12 8.47 -5.32
C GLY A 40 -0.97 9.73 -5.34
N GLY A 41 -0.37 10.91 -5.17
CA GLY A 41 -1.05 12.20 -5.26
C GLY A 41 -2.15 12.35 -4.21
N TRP A 42 -1.81 12.12 -2.94
CA TRP A 42 -2.69 12.45 -1.82
C TRP A 42 -2.37 13.86 -1.30
N GLU A 43 -3.41 14.59 -0.91
CA GLU A 43 -3.32 15.96 -0.38
C GLU A 43 -2.77 16.01 1.06
N SER A 44 -2.83 14.89 1.79
CA SER A 44 -2.37 14.83 3.18
C SER A 44 -1.91 13.44 3.60
N LEU A 45 -1.02 13.40 4.60
CA LEU A 45 -0.51 12.17 5.19
C LEU A 45 -1.63 11.36 5.87
N ASP A 46 -2.63 12.02 6.47
CA ASP A 46 -3.77 11.38 7.12
C ASP A 46 -4.54 10.44 6.19
N MET A 47 -4.60 10.77 4.90
CA MET A 47 -5.23 9.89 3.91
C MET A 47 -4.42 8.62 3.67
N VAL A 48 -3.09 8.72 3.68
CA VAL A 48 -2.19 7.57 3.50
C VAL A 48 -2.17 6.70 4.76
N PHE A 49 -2.20 7.31 5.95
CA PHE A 49 -2.24 6.61 7.24
C PHE A 49 -3.43 5.64 7.39
N ARG A 50 -4.52 5.84 6.66
CA ARG A 50 -5.66 4.90 6.64
C ARG A 50 -5.29 3.53 6.05
N TYR A 51 -4.27 3.47 5.21
CA TYR A 51 -3.89 2.26 4.45
C TYR A 51 -2.57 1.64 4.92
N THR A 52 -1.76 2.40 5.67
CA THR A 52 -0.47 1.93 6.21
C THR A 52 -0.60 1.37 7.62
N ARG A 53 -1.63 1.74 8.39
CA ARG A 53 -1.90 1.23 9.75
C ARG A 53 -2.05 -0.30 9.88
N SER A 54 -2.29 -1.01 8.79
CA SER A 54 -2.43 -2.47 8.78
C SER A 54 -1.09 -3.22 8.66
N VAL A 55 0.02 -2.51 8.46
CA VAL A 55 1.37 -3.10 8.48
C VAL A 55 1.80 -3.20 9.94
N LYS A 56 1.93 -4.43 10.43
CA LYS A 56 2.23 -4.72 11.85
C LYS A 56 3.73 -4.62 12.10
N PHE A 57 4.10 -4.45 13.36
CA PHE A 57 5.49 -4.47 13.86
C PHE A 57 6.31 -5.67 13.33
N GLU A 58 5.65 -6.82 13.12
CA GLU A 58 6.24 -8.04 12.53
C GLU A 58 6.79 -7.84 11.10
N ASP A 59 6.18 -6.95 10.30
CA ASP A 59 6.67 -6.63 8.96
C ASP A 59 7.93 -5.73 9.03
N SER A 60 8.00 -4.83 10.01
CA SER A 60 9.18 -4.01 10.25
C SER A 60 10.38 -4.84 10.75
N LEU A 61 10.12 -5.84 11.60
CA LEU A 61 11.15 -6.75 12.15
C LEU A 61 11.90 -7.53 11.06
N LYS A 62 11.21 -7.97 10.00
CA LYS A 62 11.84 -8.67 8.86
C LYS A 62 12.87 -7.80 8.16
N HIS A 63 12.59 -6.51 8.00
CA HIS A 63 13.52 -5.57 7.37
C HIS A 63 14.74 -5.31 8.24
N TYR A 64 14.59 -5.22 9.57
CA TYR A 64 15.72 -5.09 10.49
C TYR A 64 16.63 -6.33 10.49
N GLN A 65 16.05 -7.54 10.46
CA GLN A 65 16.83 -8.77 10.42
C GLN A 65 17.66 -8.92 9.13
N ALA A 66 17.14 -8.43 8.01
CA ALA A 66 17.86 -8.43 6.73
C ALA A 66 19.09 -7.50 6.71
N LEU A 67 19.14 -6.49 7.59
CA LEU A 67 20.28 -5.58 7.72
C LEU A 67 21.36 -6.09 8.69
N LEU A 68 21.08 -7.17 9.43
CA LEU A 68 21.97 -7.76 10.45
C LEU A 68 22.68 -9.04 9.96
N GLN A 69 22.54 -9.40 8.68
CA GLN A 69 23.30 -10.47 8.01
C GLN A 69 24.34 -9.87 7.06
#